data_AF-A0A7J8PGR7-F1
#
_entry.id   AF-A0A7J8PGR7-F1
#
_cell.length_a   1.000
_cell.length_b   1.000
_cell.length_c   1.000
_cell.angle_alpha   90.00
_cell.angle_beta   90.00
_cell.angle_gamma   90.00
#
_symmetry.space_group_name_H-M   'P 1'
#
loop_
_entity.id
_entity.type
_entity.pdbx_description
1 polymer ?
#
loop_
_entity_poly.entity_id
_entity_poly.type
_entity_poly.pdbx_seq_one_letter_code
_entity_poly.pdbx_strand_id
1 'polypeptide(L)'
;MWAITRGGFYQKLLNFPKTISRPLMATSNLIRVSSPAYSTGSPNNVPSKRVGTHSGSFHCDEALGCFMICLTTKFSNSEIVRTRDPKVLEGFDAVLDVGGVYDPSRDRYDHHQKGFEEVFGHGFNTKLSSAGLVYKHFGKEIIAKELQLGEDHPNVQRLFLAIYKNFMEVLSSLILKFLKVLNSMDSGYFV
;
A
#
# COMPACT_ATOMS: atom_id res chain seq x y z
N MET A 1 -6.17 -47.24 7.47
CA MET A 1 -4.85 -46.61 7.63
C MET A 1 -4.33 -46.27 6.24
N TRP A 2 -4.70 -45.11 5.69
CA TRP A 2 -4.32 -44.66 4.34
C TRP A 2 -3.57 -43.34 4.45
N ALA A 3 -2.37 -43.30 3.86
CA ALA A 3 -1.45 -42.18 3.86
C ALA A 3 -1.74 -41.23 2.69
N ILE A 4 -1.71 -39.93 2.97
CA ILE A 4 -1.90 -38.84 2.01
C ILE A 4 -0.52 -38.39 1.52
N THR A 5 -0.26 -38.51 0.22
CA THR A 5 0.90 -37.93 -0.45
C THR A 5 0.62 -36.47 -0.85
N ARG A 6 1.42 -35.54 -0.32
CA ARG A 6 1.42 -34.12 -0.72
C ARG A 6 2.45 -33.91 -1.84
N GLY A 7 1.99 -33.62 -3.06
CA GLY A 7 2.80 -32.88 -4.07
C GLY A 7 2.58 -31.37 -3.85
N GLY A 8 3.53 -30.45 -4.00
CA GLY A 8 4.77 -30.50 -4.76
C GLY A 8 4.71 -29.54 -5.96
N PHE A 9 4.37 -28.26 -5.76
CA PHE A 9 4.37 -27.24 -6.82
C PHE A 9 4.76 -25.85 -6.29
N TYR A 10 6.04 -25.66 -5.94
CA TYR A 10 6.65 -24.34 -5.79
C TYR A 10 8.09 -24.38 -6.29
N GLN A 11 8.30 -24.21 -7.59
CA GLN A 11 9.53 -23.65 -8.16
C GLN A 11 9.42 -23.58 -9.69
N LYS A 12 9.09 -22.40 -10.19
CA LYS A 12 9.56 -21.83 -11.47
C LYS A 12 8.73 -20.59 -11.78
N LEU A 13 9.38 -19.43 -11.77
CA LEU A 13 9.20 -18.28 -12.67
C LEU A 13 9.55 -16.98 -11.95
N LEU A 14 10.84 -16.79 -11.66
CA LEU A 14 11.47 -15.47 -11.56
C LEU A 14 12.88 -15.59 -12.15
N ASN A 15 12.98 -15.50 -13.48
CA ASN A 15 14.24 -15.35 -14.19
C ASN A 15 14.22 -13.99 -14.91
N PHE A 16 14.83 -12.98 -14.30
CA PHE A 16 15.18 -11.72 -14.96
C PHE A 16 16.58 -11.85 -15.59
N PRO A 17 16.77 -11.55 -16.88
CA PRO A 17 18.10 -11.52 -17.46
C PRO A 17 18.89 -10.31 -16.93
N LYS A 18 20.02 -10.60 -16.28
CA LYS A 18 21.11 -9.64 -16.06
C LYS A 18 21.96 -9.55 -17.33
N THR A 19 22.49 -8.36 -17.59
CA THR A 19 23.52 -7.98 -18.58
C THR A 19 23.06 -7.52 -19.97
N ILE A 20 23.21 -6.22 -20.22
CA ILE A 20 23.53 -5.65 -21.53
C ILE A 20 24.79 -4.79 -21.35
N SER A 21 25.92 -5.31 -21.81
CA SER A 21 27.18 -4.58 -21.92
C SER A 21 27.19 -3.80 -23.24
N ARG A 22 27.48 -2.49 -23.20
CA ARG A 22 27.74 -1.68 -24.42
C ARG A 22 29.23 -1.32 -24.48
N PRO A 23 29.90 -1.42 -25.65
CA PRO A 23 31.30 -1.01 -25.77
C PRO A 23 31.45 0.50 -25.99
N LEU A 24 32.55 1.04 -25.47
CA LEU A 24 33.07 2.40 -25.65
C LEU A 24 33.81 2.51 -27.00
N MET A 25 33.51 3.56 -27.77
CA MET A 25 34.37 4.05 -28.87
C MET A 25 34.43 5.57 -28.75
N ALA A 26 35.65 6.08 -28.61
CA ALA A 26 35.96 7.50 -28.57
C ALA A 26 36.39 7.97 -29.96
N THR A 27 35.84 9.08 -30.44
CA THR A 27 36.49 9.92 -31.44
C THR A 27 36.28 11.39 -31.06
N SER A 28 37.41 12.09 -30.98
CA SER A 28 37.55 13.52 -30.70
C SER A 28 37.23 14.35 -31.93
N ASN A 29 36.50 15.46 -31.77
CA ASN A 29 36.66 16.64 -32.63
C ASN A 29 36.22 17.94 -31.92
N LEU A 30 36.93 19.00 -32.27
CA LEU A 30 37.16 20.25 -31.56
C LEU A 30 35.96 21.22 -31.49
N ILE A 31 36.06 22.10 -30.49
CA ILE A 31 35.15 23.14 -30.01
C ILE A 31 34.73 24.15 -31.11
N ARG A 32 33.43 24.50 -31.15
CA ARG A 32 32.95 25.82 -31.58
C ARG A 32 31.77 26.25 -30.70
N VAL A 33 32.04 27.24 -29.83
CA VAL A 33 31.06 27.88 -28.94
C VAL A 33 30.16 28.83 -29.75
N SER A 34 28.85 28.70 -29.61
CA SER A 34 27.84 29.73 -29.91
C SER A 34 26.59 29.48 -29.05
N SER A 35 26.15 30.51 -28.34
CA SER A 35 25.01 30.72 -27.41
C SER A 35 23.65 30.09 -27.85
N PRO A 36 22.58 29.96 -27.01
CA PRO A 36 22.16 30.87 -25.94
C PRO A 36 21.46 30.25 -24.68
N ALA A 37 21.18 31.13 -23.72
CA ALA A 37 20.15 31.07 -22.67
C ALA A 37 20.05 29.78 -21.82
N TYR A 38 20.53 29.89 -20.58
CA TYR A 38 20.28 28.93 -19.51
C TYR A 38 18.76 28.87 -19.23
N SER A 39 18.10 27.90 -19.85
CA SER A 39 16.71 27.56 -19.55
C SER A 39 16.68 26.85 -18.20
N THR A 40 16.41 27.59 -17.12
CA THR A 40 16.01 27.01 -15.82
C THR A 40 14.58 26.52 -15.88
N GLY A 41 14.28 25.62 -16.81
CA GLY A 41 13.08 24.81 -16.78
C GLY A 41 13.37 23.58 -15.94
N SER A 42 13.21 23.69 -14.62
CA SER A 42 13.15 22.50 -13.75
C SER A 42 12.07 21.57 -14.30
N PRO A 43 12.31 20.25 -14.43
CA PRO A 43 11.25 19.32 -14.78
C PRO A 43 10.14 19.48 -13.74
N ASN A 44 8.90 19.65 -14.20
CA ASN A 44 7.70 19.93 -13.42
C ASN A 44 7.78 19.39 -11.99
N ASN A 45 8.06 20.26 -11.02
CA ASN A 45 8.02 19.95 -9.60
C ASN A 45 6.54 19.93 -9.19
N VAL A 46 5.81 18.90 -9.61
CA VAL A 46 4.53 18.59 -8.98
C VAL A 46 4.89 18.16 -7.55
N PRO A 47 4.42 18.86 -6.52
CA PRO A 47 4.72 18.47 -5.14
C PRO A 47 4.35 17.00 -4.95
N SER A 48 5.28 16.20 -4.42
CA SER A 48 4.99 14.82 -4.05
C SER A 48 3.81 14.82 -3.08
N LYS A 49 2.78 14.04 -3.39
CA LYS A 49 1.65 13.86 -2.47
C LYS A 49 2.14 13.37 -1.12
N ARG A 50 1.38 13.64 -0.07
CA ARG A 50 1.76 13.30 1.29
C ARG A 50 0.72 12.36 1.90
N VAL A 51 1.22 11.26 2.45
CA VAL A 51 0.40 10.25 3.11
C VAL A 51 0.77 10.23 4.59
N GLY A 52 -0.21 10.50 5.45
CA GLY A 52 -0.04 10.49 6.90
C GLY A 52 -0.27 9.12 7.51
N THR A 53 0.53 8.80 8.52
CA THR A 53 0.21 7.69 9.44
C THR A 53 0.69 7.98 10.86
N HIS A 54 0.27 7.17 11.84
CA HIS A 54 0.61 7.41 13.23
C HIS A 54 2.13 7.35 13.49
N SER A 55 2.60 8.13 14.47
CA SER A 55 4.02 8.22 14.86
C SER A 55 4.41 7.26 16.01
N GLY A 56 3.65 6.20 16.22
CA GLY A 56 3.88 5.24 17.32
C GLY A 56 4.93 4.19 17.01
N SER A 57 4.91 3.10 17.79
CA SER A 57 5.54 1.83 17.41
C SER A 57 5.08 1.43 16.01
N PHE A 58 5.93 0.73 15.28
CA PHE A 58 5.58 0.24 13.94
C PHE A 58 4.62 -0.94 14.10
N HIS A 59 3.40 -0.83 13.56
CA HIS A 59 2.50 -1.97 13.43
C HIS A 59 2.56 -2.52 12.00
N CYS A 60 2.08 -3.75 11.84
CA CYS A 60 2.01 -4.36 10.51
C CYS A 60 0.92 -3.69 9.66
N ASP A 61 -0.09 -3.08 10.30
CA ASP A 61 -1.26 -2.52 9.64
C ASP A 61 -0.90 -1.30 8.80
N GLU A 62 -0.32 -0.27 9.42
CA GLU A 62 0.04 0.95 8.72
C GLU A 62 1.18 0.71 7.74
N ALA A 63 2.12 -0.18 8.05
CA ALA A 63 3.21 -0.55 7.16
C ALA A 63 2.69 -1.12 5.84
N LEU A 64 1.78 -2.10 5.91
CA LEU A 64 1.20 -2.74 4.74
C LEU A 64 0.28 -1.77 3.98
N GLY A 65 -0.52 -0.97 4.69
CA GLY A 65 -1.36 0.06 4.09
C GLY A 65 -0.55 1.10 3.32
N CYS A 66 0.53 1.63 3.91
CA CYS A 66 1.43 2.58 3.26
C CYS A 66 2.13 1.97 2.05
N PHE A 67 2.56 0.71 2.13
CA PHE A 67 3.14 0.01 0.99
C PHE A 67 2.14 -0.09 -0.17
N MET A 68 0.92 -0.57 0.09
CA MET A 68 -0.11 -0.75 -0.94
C MET A 68 -0.53 0.56 -1.58
N ILE A 69 -0.77 1.61 -0.80
CA ILE A 69 -1.21 2.90 -1.36
C ILE A 69 -0.14 3.49 -2.29
N CYS A 70 1.15 3.31 -2.00
CA CYS A 70 2.25 3.70 -2.88
C CYS A 70 2.34 2.88 -4.18
N LEU A 71 1.64 1.75 -4.32
CA LEU A 71 1.57 1.03 -5.60
C LEU A 71 0.55 1.64 -6.57
N THR A 72 -0.38 2.44 -6.06
CA THR A 72 -1.42 3.11 -6.85
C THR A 72 -0.82 4.19 -7.75
N THR A 73 -1.53 4.51 -8.83
CA THR A 73 -1.22 5.63 -9.72
C THR A 73 -1.29 6.94 -8.95
N LYS A 74 -2.32 7.09 -8.12
CA LYS A 74 -2.61 8.32 -7.38
C LYS A 74 -1.50 8.71 -6.39
N PHE A 75 -0.82 7.74 -5.78
CA PHE A 75 0.16 7.96 -4.70
C PHE A 75 1.54 7.34 -4.97
N SER A 76 1.85 6.94 -6.21
CA SER A 76 3.10 6.26 -6.58
C SER A 76 4.42 6.93 -6.16
N ASN A 77 4.42 8.26 -6.05
CA ASN A 77 5.58 9.05 -5.62
C ASN A 77 5.29 9.84 -4.34
N SER A 78 4.38 9.34 -3.49
CA SER A 78 4.03 10.05 -2.27
C SER A 78 5.08 9.93 -1.18
N GLU A 79 5.27 10.99 -0.41
CA GLU A 79 6.02 11.00 0.84
C GLU A 79 5.16 10.39 1.96
N ILE A 80 5.70 9.41 2.68
CA ILE A 80 5.07 8.88 3.90
C ILE A 80 5.54 9.71 5.10
N VAL A 81 4.60 10.34 5.80
CA VAL A 81 4.87 11.20 6.97
C VAL A 81 4.22 10.61 8.21
N ARG A 82 5.03 10.34 9.24
CA ARG A 82 4.56 9.81 10.53
C ARG A 82 4.25 10.95 11.50
N THR A 83 2.98 11.16 11.84
CA THR A 83 2.52 12.17 12.79
C THR A 83 1.15 11.80 13.38
N ARG A 84 0.82 12.36 14.55
CA ARG A 84 -0.53 12.31 15.14
C ARG A 84 -1.19 13.68 15.26
N ASP A 85 -0.52 14.75 14.85
CA ASP A 85 -1.06 16.10 14.95
C ASP A 85 -2.22 16.28 13.95
N PRO A 86 -3.47 16.46 14.42
CA PRO A 86 -4.63 16.59 13.54
C PRO A 86 -4.50 17.77 12.57
N LYS A 87 -3.85 18.86 12.98
CA LYS A 87 -3.66 20.06 12.14
C LYS A 87 -2.74 19.79 10.97
N VAL A 88 -1.74 18.93 11.17
CA VAL A 88 -0.81 18.51 10.11
C VAL A 88 -1.51 17.52 9.17
N LEU A 89 -2.25 16.56 9.73
CA LEU A 89 -2.98 15.52 8.98
C LEU A 89 -4.08 16.09 8.06
N GLU A 90 -4.67 17.23 8.42
CA GLU A 90 -5.67 17.91 7.60
C GLU A 90 -5.12 18.30 6.22
N GLY A 91 -3.84 18.68 6.15
CA GLY A 91 -3.16 19.09 4.91
C GLY A 91 -2.62 17.93 4.06
N PHE A 92 -2.85 16.68 4.44
CA PHE A 92 -2.32 15.52 3.70
C PHE A 92 -3.33 14.97 2.68
N ASP A 93 -2.80 14.44 1.58
CA ASP A 93 -3.60 13.87 0.51
C ASP A 93 -4.32 12.59 0.94
N ALA A 94 -3.65 11.73 1.72
CA ALA A 94 -4.25 10.56 2.35
C ALA A 94 -3.80 10.41 3.80
N VAL A 95 -4.60 9.73 4.62
CA VAL A 95 -4.26 9.43 6.02
C VAL A 95 -4.71 8.02 6.36
N LEU A 96 -3.78 7.23 6.91
CA LEU A 96 -3.97 5.81 7.22
C LEU A 96 -3.68 5.58 8.70
N ASP A 97 -4.52 4.78 9.35
CA ASP A 97 -4.29 4.29 10.73
C ASP A 97 -4.13 5.40 11.79
N VAL A 98 -4.63 6.60 11.49
CA VAL A 98 -4.65 7.75 12.39
C VAL A 98 -5.73 8.74 12.01
N GLY A 99 -6.18 9.55 12.97
CA GLY A 99 -7.15 10.63 12.76
C GLY A 99 -8.60 10.24 13.06
N GLY A 100 -8.89 8.97 13.30
CA GLY A 100 -10.20 8.48 13.73
C GLY A 100 -11.28 8.62 12.66
N VAL A 101 -10.93 8.66 11.37
CA VAL A 101 -11.88 8.85 10.26
C VAL A 101 -11.70 7.80 9.17
N TYR A 102 -12.81 7.18 8.77
CA TYR A 102 -12.91 6.41 7.53
C TYR A 102 -13.77 7.19 6.54
N ASP A 103 -13.15 7.69 5.49
CA ASP A 103 -13.80 8.44 4.41
C ASP A 103 -13.03 8.18 3.10
N PRO A 104 -13.48 7.22 2.28
CA PRO A 104 -12.84 6.91 1.00
C PRO A 104 -12.82 8.08 0.01
N SER A 105 -13.76 9.03 0.12
CA SER A 105 -13.82 10.19 -0.78
C SER A 105 -12.68 11.19 -0.51
N ARG A 106 -12.12 11.13 0.71
CA ARG A 106 -11.00 11.96 1.18
C ARG A 106 -9.75 11.13 1.46
N ASP A 107 -9.69 9.88 1.01
CA ASP A 107 -8.58 8.94 1.25
C ASP A 107 -8.19 8.85 2.75
N ARG A 108 -9.20 8.77 3.63
CA ARG A 108 -9.02 8.56 5.07
C ARG A 108 -9.37 7.11 5.40
N TYR A 109 -8.39 6.36 5.91
CA TYR A 109 -8.47 4.92 6.14
C TYR A 109 -7.99 4.59 7.56
N ASP A 110 -8.76 5.04 8.56
CA ASP A 110 -8.58 4.66 9.95
C ASP A 110 -9.74 3.76 10.39
N HIS A 111 -9.46 2.76 11.23
CA HIS A 111 -10.42 1.80 11.77
C HIS A 111 -10.67 1.94 13.29
N HIS A 112 -10.02 2.90 13.96
CA HIS A 112 -10.05 3.05 15.42
C HIS A 112 -11.35 3.65 15.99
N GLN A 113 -12.37 3.89 15.16
CA GLN A 113 -13.63 4.48 15.61
C GLN A 113 -14.39 3.52 16.52
N LYS A 114 -15.01 4.07 17.57
CA LYS A 114 -15.93 3.31 18.41
C LYS A 114 -17.11 2.85 17.56
N GLY A 115 -17.35 1.53 17.54
CA GLY A 115 -18.43 0.94 16.72
C GLY A 115 -18.08 0.84 15.24
N PHE A 116 -16.79 0.81 14.87
CA PHE A 116 -16.39 0.51 13.50
C PHE A 116 -16.80 -0.92 13.12
N GLU A 117 -17.63 -1.05 12.08
CA GLU A 117 -18.20 -2.32 11.58
C GLU A 117 -17.93 -2.54 10.08
N GLU A 118 -17.06 -1.75 9.46
CA GLU A 118 -16.80 -1.87 8.02
C GLU A 118 -16.14 -3.23 7.70
N VAL A 119 -16.70 -3.91 6.71
CA VAL A 119 -16.22 -5.18 6.19
C VAL A 119 -15.92 -5.07 4.69
N PHE A 120 -15.19 -6.02 4.13
CA PHE A 120 -14.86 -6.03 2.70
C PHE A 120 -16.09 -6.14 1.79
N GLY A 121 -17.19 -6.72 2.27
CA GLY A 121 -18.32 -7.10 1.46
C GLY A 121 -18.12 -8.49 0.86
N HIS A 122 -18.76 -8.81 -0.27
CA HIS A 122 -18.57 -10.08 -0.99
C HIS A 122 -18.77 -11.37 -0.15
N GLY A 123 -19.60 -11.31 0.90
CA GLY A 123 -19.85 -12.44 1.81
C GLY A 123 -18.86 -12.56 2.98
N PHE A 124 -17.89 -11.65 3.11
CA PHE A 124 -16.96 -11.59 4.24
C PHE A 124 -17.53 -10.73 5.37
N ASN A 125 -17.37 -11.20 6.61
CA ASN A 125 -17.88 -10.53 7.82
C ASN A 125 -16.76 -10.03 8.74
N THR A 126 -15.50 -10.26 8.37
CA THR A 126 -14.35 -9.79 9.14
C THR A 126 -14.20 -8.28 9.00
N LYS A 127 -14.16 -7.59 10.14
CA LYS A 127 -13.88 -6.16 10.20
C LYS A 127 -12.52 -5.83 9.61
N LEU A 128 -12.43 -4.70 8.92
CA LEU A 128 -11.20 -4.28 8.26
C LEU A 128 -10.25 -3.54 9.21
N SER A 129 -8.97 -3.83 9.07
CA SER A 129 -7.89 -2.97 9.55
C SER A 129 -7.61 -1.84 8.54
N SER A 130 -6.72 -0.90 8.83
CA SER A 130 -6.37 0.19 7.92
C SER A 130 -5.82 -0.33 6.58
N ALA A 131 -4.95 -1.34 6.59
CA ALA A 131 -4.51 -2.04 5.39
C ALA A 131 -5.67 -2.71 4.66
N GLY A 132 -6.60 -3.33 5.39
CA GLY A 132 -7.82 -3.91 4.83
C GLY A 132 -8.67 -2.87 4.08
N LEU A 133 -8.80 -1.66 4.61
CA LEU A 133 -9.51 -0.54 3.97
C LEU A 133 -8.79 -0.08 2.71
N VAL A 134 -7.47 0.11 2.76
CA VAL A 134 -6.67 0.45 1.56
C VAL A 134 -6.86 -0.61 0.48
N TYR A 135 -6.76 -1.90 0.84
CA TYR A 135 -6.97 -2.98 -0.11
C TYR A 135 -8.38 -3.01 -0.69
N LYS A 136 -9.41 -2.74 0.13
CA LYS A 136 -10.81 -2.66 -0.34
C LYS A 136 -10.97 -1.66 -1.48
N HIS A 137 -10.31 -0.50 -1.40
CA HIS A 137 -10.47 0.59 -2.37
C HIS A 137 -9.49 0.54 -3.53
N PHE A 138 -8.26 0.06 -3.31
CA PHE A 138 -7.19 0.10 -4.31
C PHE A 138 -6.69 -1.27 -4.77
N GLY A 139 -7.14 -2.37 -4.15
CA GLY A 139 -6.63 -3.71 -4.44
C GLY A 139 -6.84 -4.13 -5.89
N LYS A 140 -7.95 -3.73 -6.52
CA LYS A 140 -8.20 -3.98 -7.95
C LYS A 140 -7.21 -3.23 -8.84
N GLU A 141 -7.02 -1.94 -8.62
CA GLU A 141 -6.05 -1.11 -9.34
C GLU A 141 -4.65 -1.73 -9.27
N ILE A 142 -4.21 -2.09 -8.06
CA ILE A 142 -2.88 -2.68 -7.82
C ILE A 142 -2.72 -3.99 -8.60
N ILE A 143 -3.70 -4.88 -8.51
CA ILE A 143 -3.67 -6.18 -9.20
C ILE A 143 -3.70 -5.99 -10.73
N ALA A 144 -4.56 -5.10 -11.23
CA ALA A 144 -4.70 -4.81 -12.65
C ALA A 144 -3.39 -4.30 -13.24
N LYS A 145 -2.73 -3.37 -12.53
CA LYS A 145 -1.43 -2.82 -12.91
C LYS A 145 -0.33 -3.89 -12.96
N GLU A 146 -0.27 -4.76 -11.95
CA GLU A 146 0.73 -5.85 -11.91
C GLU A 146 0.51 -6.87 -13.04
N LEU A 147 -0.74 -7.21 -13.34
CA LEU A 147 -1.09 -8.14 -14.42
C LEU A 147 -1.07 -7.50 -15.81
N GLN A 148 -0.96 -6.17 -15.91
CA GLN A 148 -1.12 -5.40 -17.14
C GLN A 148 -2.47 -5.67 -17.83
N LEU A 149 -3.54 -5.73 -17.03
CA LEU A 149 -4.92 -5.95 -17.45
C LEU A 149 -5.80 -4.76 -17.04
N GLY A 150 -7.01 -4.67 -17.59
CA GLY A 150 -8.04 -3.74 -17.10
C GLY A 150 -8.63 -4.19 -15.76
N GLU A 151 -9.06 -3.24 -14.91
CA GLU A 151 -9.63 -3.54 -13.59
C GLU A 151 -10.90 -4.41 -13.64
N ASP A 152 -11.66 -4.31 -14.72
CA ASP A 152 -12.87 -5.11 -14.95
C ASP A 152 -12.58 -6.53 -15.46
N HIS A 153 -11.31 -6.88 -15.69
CA HIS A 153 -10.95 -8.18 -16.23
C HIS A 153 -11.29 -9.30 -15.23
N PRO A 154 -11.90 -10.43 -15.66
CA PRO A 154 -12.33 -11.50 -14.75
C PRO A 154 -11.21 -12.07 -13.86
N ASN A 155 -9.98 -12.12 -14.37
CA ASN A 155 -8.82 -12.57 -13.57
C ASN A 155 -8.45 -11.58 -12.46
N VAL A 156 -8.61 -10.27 -12.67
CA VAL A 156 -8.40 -9.25 -11.62
C VAL A 156 -9.44 -9.46 -10.52
N GLN A 157 -10.72 -9.61 -10.88
CA GLN A 157 -11.78 -9.88 -9.91
C GLN A 157 -11.53 -11.19 -9.12
N ARG A 158 -11.13 -12.27 -9.80
CA ARG A 158 -10.80 -13.54 -9.13
C ARG A 158 -9.65 -13.39 -8.15
N LEU A 159 -8.57 -12.72 -8.56
CA LEU A 159 -7.41 -12.53 -7.71
C LEU A 159 -7.69 -11.56 -6.55
N PHE A 160 -8.50 -10.52 -6.79
CA PHE A 160 -8.94 -9.57 -5.76
C PHE A 160 -9.64 -10.27 -4.60
N LEU A 161 -10.58 -11.18 -4.92
CA LEU A 161 -11.26 -11.98 -3.91
C LEU A 161 -10.35 -13.04 -3.27
N ALA A 162 -9.50 -13.69 -4.07
CA ALA A 162 -8.60 -14.74 -3.58
C ALA A 162 -7.52 -14.19 -2.64
N ILE A 163 -6.89 -13.06 -2.96
CA ILE A 163 -5.90 -12.41 -2.10
C ILE A 163 -6.59 -11.93 -0.82
N TYR A 164 -7.80 -11.37 -0.90
CA TYR A 164 -8.51 -10.97 0.31
C TYR A 164 -8.73 -12.17 1.25
N LYS A 165 -9.34 -13.23 0.73
CA LYS A 165 -9.68 -14.44 1.47
C LYS A 165 -8.46 -15.11 2.12
N ASN A 166 -7.36 -15.22 1.38
CA ASN A 166 -6.22 -16.02 1.82
C ASN A 166 -5.16 -15.22 2.58
N PHE A 167 -5.22 -13.88 2.54
CA PHE A 167 -4.20 -13.01 3.12
C PHE A 167 -4.79 -11.86 3.92
N MET A 168 -5.53 -10.95 3.29
CA MET A 168 -5.98 -9.70 3.93
C MET A 168 -6.96 -9.93 5.07
N GLU A 169 -7.86 -10.91 4.94
CA GLU A 169 -8.83 -11.25 5.99
C GLU A 169 -8.14 -11.72 7.27
N VAL A 170 -7.14 -12.60 7.13
CA VAL A 170 -6.38 -13.13 8.26
C VAL A 170 -5.59 -12.01 8.95
N LEU A 171 -4.94 -11.15 8.18
CA LEU A 171 -4.21 -9.99 8.74
C LEU A 171 -5.16 -9.04 9.48
N SER A 172 -6.28 -8.67 8.88
CA SER A 172 -7.27 -7.79 9.51
C SER A 172 -7.79 -8.39 10.81
N SER A 173 -8.14 -9.67 10.80
CA SER A 173 -8.59 -10.39 12.00
C SER A 173 -7.53 -10.43 13.10
N LEU A 174 -6.26 -10.67 12.73
CA LEU A 174 -5.14 -10.78 13.67
C LEU A 174 -4.83 -9.42 14.30
N ILE A 175 -4.66 -8.38 13.49
CA ILE A 175 -4.36 -7.01 13.92
C ILE A 175 -5.42 -6.53 14.92
N LEU A 176 -6.69 -6.67 14.57
CA LEU A 176 -7.80 -6.23 15.43
C LEU A 176 -7.88 -7.00 16.74
N LYS A 177 -7.53 -8.30 16.75
CA LYS A 177 -7.48 -9.10 17.98
C LYS A 177 -6.30 -8.67 18.87
N PHE A 178 -5.12 -8.48 18.31
CA PHE A 178 -3.95 -8.05 19.08
C PHE A 178 -4.11 -6.65 19.68
N LEU A 179 -4.65 -5.70 18.92
CA LEU A 179 -4.93 -4.35 19.43
C LEU A 179 -5.92 -4.39 20.61
N LYS A 180 -6.95 -5.23 20.54
CA LYS A 180 -7.87 -5.43 21.68
C LYS A 180 -7.18 -6.01 22.91
N VAL A 181 -6.27 -6.97 22.73
CA VAL A 181 -5.50 -7.54 23.83
C VAL A 181 -4.61 -6.48 24.47
N LEU A 182 -3.86 -5.71 23.68
CA LEU A 182 -2.99 -4.65 24.19
C LEU A 182 -3.77 -3.56 24.93
N ASN A 183 -4.88 -3.09 24.35
CA ASN A 183 -5.74 -2.09 25.01
C ASN A 183 -6.36 -2.63 26.31
N SER A 184 -6.66 -3.93 26.38
CA SER A 184 -7.15 -4.56 27.62
C SER A 184 -6.07 -4.66 28.70
N MET A 185 -4.80 -4.80 28.32
CA MET A 185 -3.67 -4.81 29.26
C MET A 185 -3.40 -3.41 29.83
N ASP A 186 -3.47 -2.37 28.99
CA ASP A 186 -3.28 -0.97 29.42
C ASP A 186 -4.44 -0.43 30.26
N SER A 187 -5.63 -1.03 30.16
CA SER A 187 -6.82 -0.64 30.93
C SER A 187 -6.81 -1.16 32.39
N GLY A 188 -5.75 -1.84 32.83
CA GLY A 188 -5.56 -2.20 34.25
C GLY A 188 -6.45 -3.33 34.77
N TYR A 189 -7.09 -4.14 33.92
CA TYR A 189 -7.95 -5.27 34.35
C TYR A 189 -7.17 -6.52 34.81
N PHE A 190 -5.90 -6.37 35.14
CA PHE A 190 -5.07 -7.39 35.81
C PHE A 190 -4.33 -6.75 37.00
N VAL A 191 -5.10 -6.35 38.02
CA VAL A 191 -4.71 -6.36 39.45
C VAL A 191 -5.94 -6.76 40.26
#